data_AF-A0A7Y2D6I0-F1
#
_entry.id   AF-A0A7Y2D6I0-F1
#
_cell.length_a   1.000
_cell.length_b   1.000
_cell.length_c   1.000
_cell.angle_alpha   90.00
_cell.angle_beta   90.00
_cell.angle_gamma   90.00
#
_symmetry.space_group_name_H-M   'P 1'
#
loop_
_entity.id
_entity.type
_entity.pdbx_description
1 polymer ?
#
loop_
_entity_poly.entity_id
_entity_poly.type
_entity_poly.pdbx_seq_one_letter_code
_entity_poly.pdbx_strand_id
1 'polypeptide(L)'
;MVGRTAAILFVACLVFTGSILAQNVPPPPKPIIETELRDNSIKIRAIELERVKRDAHKVQPDPSSKEWKKKFRKTKKFFENIQKLQDKIIAAYTTSERIDYSGISRSASKLNKNAVALEKELFGKSPDADKTSDQKEPEGVRDLIIQLDNALGKFVSSPMFTNTKIVDKDVSQAAQTDLQRVIELSILLFRSARST
;
A
#
# COMPACT_ATOMS: atom_id res chain seq x y z
N MET A 1 -5.99 14.48 -88.09
CA MET A 1 -4.67 14.14 -87.52
C MET A 1 -4.93 13.35 -86.25
N VAL A 2 -5.28 12.06 -86.30
CA VAL A 2 -4.42 10.85 -86.48
C VAL A 2 -3.12 10.92 -85.70
N GLY A 3 -3.11 10.26 -84.53
CA GLY A 3 -1.94 9.79 -83.80
C GLY A 3 -2.25 8.39 -83.28
N ARG A 4 -1.58 7.37 -83.85
CA ARG A 4 -1.66 5.93 -83.54
C ARG A 4 -0.62 5.65 -82.44
N THR A 5 -0.88 4.85 -81.42
CA THR A 5 -0.49 3.43 -81.18
C THR A 5 -0.43 3.30 -79.63
N ALA A 6 -0.49 2.18 -78.91
CA ALA A 6 -0.43 0.74 -79.12
C ALA A 6 -1.12 0.08 -77.91
N ALA A 7 -1.63 -1.13 -78.12
CA ALA A 7 -2.22 -1.98 -77.09
C ALA A 7 -1.15 -2.55 -76.15
N ILE A 8 -1.42 -2.57 -74.83
CA ILE A 8 -0.87 -3.57 -73.91
C ILE A 8 -1.98 -4.04 -72.99
N LEU A 9 -2.43 -5.25 -73.26
CA LEU A 9 -3.28 -6.10 -72.43
C LEU A 9 -2.45 -6.56 -71.22
N PHE A 10 -2.86 -6.22 -70.00
CA PHE A 10 -2.38 -6.92 -68.81
C PHE A 10 -3.56 -7.20 -67.88
N VAL A 11 -4.15 -8.38 -68.09
CA VAL A 11 -5.06 -9.02 -67.15
C VAL A 11 -4.21 -9.61 -66.03
N ALA A 12 -4.39 -9.13 -64.82
CA ALA A 12 -3.96 -9.83 -63.61
C ALA A 12 -5.10 -9.78 -62.59
N CYS A 13 -5.91 -10.84 -62.60
CA CYS A 13 -6.84 -11.16 -61.53
C CYS A 13 -6.04 -11.48 -60.25
N LEU A 14 -6.21 -10.67 -59.21
CA LEU A 14 -6.01 -11.13 -57.83
C LEU A 14 -7.26 -10.79 -57.03
N VAL A 15 -8.12 -11.80 -56.96
CA VAL A 15 -9.24 -11.88 -56.05
C VAL A 15 -8.66 -12.26 -54.69
N PHE A 16 -8.61 -11.32 -53.74
CA PHE A 16 -8.48 -11.65 -52.33
C PHE A 16 -9.74 -11.22 -51.61
N THR A 17 -10.58 -12.23 -51.39
CA THR A 17 -11.73 -12.23 -50.49
C THR A 17 -11.30 -11.77 -49.10
N GLY A 18 -11.73 -10.59 -48.69
CA GLY A 18 -11.59 -10.12 -47.31
C GLY A 18 -12.50 -10.95 -46.39
N SER A 19 -11.90 -11.76 -45.53
CA SER A 19 -12.59 -12.43 -44.44
C SER A 19 -13.21 -11.40 -43.50
N ILE A 20 -14.54 -11.34 -43.46
CA ILE A 20 -15.28 -10.68 -42.38
C ILE A 20 -15.18 -11.60 -41.15
N LEU A 21 -14.18 -11.37 -40.30
CA LEU A 21 -14.23 -11.88 -38.94
C LEU A 21 -15.18 -10.99 -38.15
N ALA A 22 -16.41 -11.48 -37.97
CA ALA A 22 -17.35 -10.99 -36.98
C ALA A 22 -16.67 -11.02 -35.60
N GLN A 23 -16.27 -9.87 -35.09
CA GLN A 23 -15.77 -9.72 -33.74
C GLN A 23 -16.92 -9.95 -32.76
N ASN A 24 -16.99 -11.17 -32.24
CA ASN A 24 -17.71 -11.47 -31.01
C ASN A 24 -16.96 -10.79 -29.86
N VAL A 25 -17.16 -9.49 -29.68
CA VAL A 25 -16.58 -8.73 -28.57
C VAL A 25 -17.28 -9.20 -27.29
N PRO A 26 -16.60 -9.89 -26.36
CA PRO A 26 -17.19 -10.24 -25.09
C PRO A 26 -17.60 -8.95 -24.37
N PRO A 27 -18.74 -8.95 -23.63
CA PRO A 27 -19.15 -7.79 -22.88
C PRO A 27 -18.02 -7.35 -21.94
N PRO A 28 -17.84 -6.03 -21.73
CA PRO A 28 -16.81 -5.54 -20.82
C PRO A 28 -16.99 -6.20 -19.45
N PRO A 29 -15.90 -6.70 -18.82
CA PRO A 29 -15.99 -7.28 -17.50
C PRO A 29 -16.60 -6.25 -16.55
N LYS A 30 -17.68 -6.64 -15.86
CA LYS A 30 -18.27 -5.85 -14.78
C LYS A 30 -17.14 -5.48 -13.81
N PRO A 31 -17.08 -4.23 -13.30
CA PRO A 31 -16.07 -3.86 -12.32
C PRO A 31 -16.17 -4.83 -11.14
N ILE A 32 -15.14 -5.67 -11.01
CA ILE A 32 -14.96 -6.54 -9.87
C ILE A 32 -14.87 -5.62 -8.67
N ILE A 33 -15.75 -5.82 -7.70
CA ILE A 33 -15.74 -5.07 -6.44
C ILE A 33 -14.43 -5.43 -5.73
N GLU A 34 -13.38 -4.62 -5.95
CA GLU A 34 -12.02 -4.76 -5.39
C GLU A 34 -11.98 -4.74 -3.86
N THR A 35 -13.11 -4.40 -3.23
CA THR A 35 -13.26 -4.32 -1.79
C THR A 35 -13.09 -5.69 -1.12
N GLU A 36 -13.55 -6.79 -1.72
CA GLU A 36 -13.42 -8.14 -1.11
C GLU A 36 -11.99 -8.71 -1.19
N LEU A 37 -11.25 -8.43 -2.27
CA LEU A 37 -9.86 -8.90 -2.41
C LEU A 37 -8.92 -8.20 -1.42
N ARG A 38 -9.16 -6.92 -1.11
CA ARG A 38 -8.37 -6.17 -0.10
C ARG A 38 -8.65 -6.62 1.32
N ASP A 39 -9.90 -6.91 1.67
CA ASP A 39 -10.27 -7.29 3.04
C ASP A 39 -9.68 -8.66 3.45
N ASN A 40 -9.51 -9.57 2.49
CA ASN A 40 -8.79 -10.83 2.69
C ASN A 40 -7.27 -10.61 2.85
N SER A 41 -6.68 -9.65 2.14
CA SER A 41 -5.25 -9.32 2.27
C SER A 41 -4.89 -8.79 3.67
N ILE A 42 -5.80 -8.03 4.29
CA ILE A 42 -5.65 -7.49 5.64
C ILE A 42 -5.62 -8.63 6.67
N LYS A 43 -6.54 -9.59 6.56
CA LYS A 43 -6.61 -10.75 7.48
C LYS A 43 -5.39 -11.65 7.34
N ILE A 44 -4.94 -11.92 6.11
CA ILE A 44 -3.76 -12.77 5.85
C ILE A 44 -2.50 -12.14 6.45
N ARG A 45 -2.27 -10.84 6.23
CA ARG A 45 -1.10 -10.13 6.77
C ARG A 45 -1.08 -10.08 8.30
N ALA A 46 -2.25 -9.97 8.94
CA ALA A 46 -2.34 -10.02 10.41
C ALA A 46 -2.05 -11.42 10.98
N ILE A 47 -2.39 -12.48 10.25
CA ILE A 47 -2.11 -13.88 10.63
C ILE A 47 -0.62 -14.23 10.42
N GLU A 48 0.02 -13.69 9.38
CA GLU A 48 1.46 -13.84 9.15
C GLU A 48 2.28 -13.16 10.26
N LEU A 49 1.86 -11.96 10.69
CA LEU A 49 2.41 -11.27 11.87
C LEU A 49 2.35 -12.13 13.15
N GLU A 50 1.33 -12.98 13.28
CA GLU A 50 1.10 -13.90 14.40
C GLU A 50 1.99 -15.15 14.34
N ARG A 51 2.36 -15.59 13.14
CA ARG A 51 3.30 -16.71 12.96
C ARG A 51 4.74 -16.27 13.22
N VAL A 52 5.15 -15.07 12.80
CA VAL A 52 6.56 -14.65 12.96
C VAL A 52 6.97 -14.46 14.40
N LYS A 53 6.05 -14.03 15.25
CA LYS A 53 6.39 -13.85 16.67
C LYS A 53 6.53 -15.15 17.44
N ARG A 54 5.92 -16.26 17.00
CA ARG A 54 6.01 -17.55 17.70
C ARG A 54 7.41 -18.15 17.63
N ASP A 55 8.07 -17.98 16.50
CA ASP A 55 9.34 -18.66 16.26
C ASP A 55 10.53 -17.79 16.69
N ALA A 56 10.27 -16.53 17.09
CA ALA A 56 11.31 -15.52 17.12
C ALA A 56 12.04 -15.23 18.44
N HIS A 57 11.85 -15.89 19.59
CA HIS A 57 12.78 -15.74 20.75
C HIS A 57 12.59 -16.91 21.75
N LYS A 58 13.71 -17.48 22.24
CA LYS A 58 13.81 -18.66 23.15
C LYS A 58 13.49 -18.39 24.63
N VAL A 59 12.91 -17.24 24.98
CA VAL A 59 12.32 -17.00 26.30
C VAL A 59 11.01 -16.28 26.05
N GLN A 60 9.94 -17.03 25.76
CA GLN A 60 8.62 -16.44 25.58
C GLN A 60 7.70 -16.72 26.76
N PRO A 61 6.91 -15.72 27.20
CA PRO A 61 5.73 -15.98 27.99
C PRO A 61 4.81 -16.91 27.20
N ASP A 62 4.33 -17.94 27.87
CA ASP A 62 3.43 -18.96 27.33
C ASP A 62 2.37 -18.30 26.39
N PRO A 63 2.23 -18.72 25.11
CA PRO A 63 1.20 -18.18 24.22
C PRO A 63 -0.23 -18.44 24.71
N SER A 64 -0.39 -19.37 25.65
CA SER A 64 -1.64 -19.56 26.40
C SER A 64 -1.89 -18.43 27.41
N SER A 65 -0.83 -17.74 27.85
CA SER A 65 -0.89 -16.69 28.86
C SER A 65 -1.81 -15.55 28.44
N LYS A 66 -2.55 -15.07 29.42
CA LYS A 66 -3.50 -13.97 29.28
C LYS A 66 -2.80 -12.67 28.84
N GLU A 67 -1.56 -12.46 29.28
CA GLU A 67 -0.75 -11.29 28.94
C GLU A 67 -0.34 -11.29 27.48
N TRP A 68 0.11 -12.44 26.96
CA TRP A 68 0.46 -12.60 25.55
C TRP A 68 -0.74 -12.30 24.64
N LYS A 69 -1.89 -12.92 24.93
CA LYS A 69 -3.13 -12.69 24.14
C LYS A 69 -3.56 -11.23 24.17
N LYS A 70 -3.40 -10.55 25.31
CA LYS A 70 -3.70 -9.12 25.46
C LYS A 70 -2.78 -8.26 24.60
N LYS A 71 -1.47 -8.51 24.63
CA LYS A 71 -0.48 -7.78 23.83
C LYS A 71 -0.74 -7.98 22.33
N PHE A 72 -0.94 -9.23 21.91
CA PHE A 72 -1.24 -9.56 20.52
C PHE A 72 -2.49 -8.85 20.01
N ARG A 73 -3.60 -8.91 20.77
CA ARG A 73 -4.85 -8.21 20.41
C ARG A 73 -4.64 -6.70 20.24
N LYS A 74 -3.82 -6.08 21.08
CA LYS A 74 -3.48 -4.65 20.96
C LYS A 74 -2.68 -4.38 19.69
N THR A 75 -1.59 -5.11 19.46
CA THR A 75 -0.75 -4.97 18.25
C THR A 75 -1.60 -5.10 16.99
N LYS A 76 -2.42 -6.16 16.90
CA LYS A 76 -3.31 -6.39 15.76
C LYS A 76 -4.26 -5.22 15.53
N LYS A 77 -4.89 -4.71 16.60
CA LYS A 77 -5.80 -3.57 16.52
C LYS A 77 -5.11 -2.30 15.98
N PHE A 78 -3.90 -2.00 16.44
CA PHE A 78 -3.15 -0.83 15.93
C PHE A 78 -2.81 -0.98 14.46
N PHE A 79 -2.38 -2.17 14.05
CA PHE A 79 -2.06 -2.49 12.67
C PHE A 79 -3.27 -2.34 11.73
N GLU A 80 -4.41 -2.96 12.06
CA GLU A 80 -5.63 -2.85 11.27
C GLU A 80 -6.13 -1.40 11.17
N ASN A 81 -5.97 -0.61 12.23
CA ASN A 81 -6.32 0.81 12.21
C ASN A 81 -5.43 1.60 11.25
N ILE A 82 -4.12 1.33 11.21
CA ILE A 82 -3.19 1.99 10.26
C ILE A 82 -3.65 1.73 8.83
N GLN A 83 -3.94 0.48 8.48
CA GLN A 83 -4.40 0.12 7.13
C GLN A 83 -5.72 0.81 6.77
N LYS A 84 -6.72 0.78 7.66
CA LYS A 84 -8.00 1.47 7.45
C LYS A 84 -7.85 2.99 7.29
N LEU A 85 -6.89 3.59 7.99
CA LEU A 85 -6.62 5.02 7.89
C LEU A 85 -5.89 5.36 6.59
N GLN A 86 -4.97 4.51 6.14
CA GLN A 86 -4.34 4.62 4.83
C GLN A 86 -5.38 4.56 3.70
N ASP A 87 -6.30 3.60 3.76
CA ASP A 87 -7.38 3.49 2.77
C ASP A 87 -8.25 4.75 2.73
N LYS A 88 -8.55 5.34 3.90
CA LYS A 88 -9.30 6.60 4.00
C LYS A 88 -8.55 7.79 3.41
N ILE A 89 -7.23 7.86 3.59
CA ILE A 89 -6.38 8.90 2.99
C ILE A 89 -6.44 8.79 1.46
N ILE A 90 -6.26 7.58 0.92
CA ILE A 90 -6.31 7.33 -0.53
C ILE A 90 -7.69 7.68 -1.08
N ALA A 91 -8.77 7.26 -0.43
CA ALA A 91 -10.13 7.56 -0.86
C ALA A 91 -10.43 9.07 -0.86
N ALA A 92 -10.02 9.78 0.19
CA ALA A 92 -10.17 11.24 0.31
C ALA A 92 -9.39 12.03 -0.76
N TYR A 93 -8.36 11.42 -1.35
CA TYR A 93 -7.57 12.00 -2.43
C TYR A 93 -8.09 11.64 -3.84
N THR A 94 -8.69 10.45 -4.02
CA THR A 94 -8.97 9.88 -5.35
C THR A 94 -10.45 9.80 -5.73
N THR A 95 -11.36 9.74 -4.76
CA THR A 95 -12.76 9.36 -5.02
C THR A 95 -13.71 10.57 -5.09
N SER A 96 -13.32 11.72 -4.56
CA SER A 96 -14.16 12.91 -4.49
C SER A 96 -13.89 13.87 -5.64
N GLU A 97 -14.93 14.60 -6.07
CA GLU A 97 -14.83 15.68 -7.08
C GLU A 97 -13.86 16.78 -6.65
N ARG A 98 -13.67 16.94 -5.33
CA ARG A 98 -12.68 17.81 -4.70
C ARG A 98 -11.90 17.04 -3.65
N ILE A 99 -10.59 17.24 -3.58
CA ILE A 99 -9.73 16.58 -2.59
C ILE A 99 -10.15 17.00 -1.16
N ASP A 100 -10.43 16.02 -0.28
CA ASP A 100 -10.77 16.29 1.13
C ASP A 100 -9.50 16.38 1.99
N TYR A 101 -8.82 17.52 1.91
CA TYR A 101 -7.61 17.81 2.70
C TYR A 101 -7.84 17.73 4.21
N SER A 102 -9.03 18.10 4.69
CA SER A 102 -9.40 17.99 6.11
C SER A 102 -9.51 16.52 6.55
N GLY A 103 -10.11 15.67 5.71
CA GLY A 103 -10.16 14.22 5.91
C GLY A 103 -8.78 13.56 5.89
N ILE A 104 -7.92 13.98 4.97
CA ILE A 104 -6.52 13.52 4.87
C ILE A 104 -5.76 13.90 6.14
N SER A 105 -5.78 15.17 6.56
CA SER A 105 -5.09 15.63 7.76
C SER A 105 -5.55 14.89 9.02
N ARG A 106 -6.88 14.76 9.22
CA ARG A 106 -7.45 14.02 10.37
C ARG A 106 -7.05 12.54 10.36
N SER A 107 -7.03 11.90 9.20
CA SER A 107 -6.65 10.50 9.06
C SER A 107 -5.16 10.30 9.29
N ALA A 108 -4.30 11.17 8.76
CA ALA A 108 -2.86 11.16 8.96
C ALA A 108 -2.47 11.31 10.44
N SER A 109 -3.11 12.23 11.17
CA SER A 109 -2.89 12.38 12.62
C SER A 109 -3.26 11.12 13.42
N LYS A 110 -4.36 10.46 13.06
CA LYS A 110 -4.76 9.19 13.70
C LYS A 110 -3.82 8.04 13.32
N LEU A 111 -3.34 8.02 12.07
CA LEU A 111 -2.41 7.01 11.58
C LEU A 111 -1.11 7.09 12.37
N ASN A 112 -0.57 8.30 12.53
CA ASN A 112 0.59 8.58 13.36
C ASN A 112 0.44 7.99 14.78
N LYS A 113 -0.66 8.30 15.47
CA LYS A 113 -0.91 7.79 16.83
C LYS A 113 -0.92 6.26 16.91
N ASN A 114 -1.50 5.59 15.92
CA ASN A 114 -1.52 4.12 15.88
C ASN A 114 -0.14 3.55 15.52
N ALA A 115 0.62 4.18 14.63
CA ALA A 115 1.97 3.78 14.27
C ALA A 115 2.94 3.90 15.44
N VAL A 116 2.91 5.00 16.18
CA VAL A 116 3.69 5.19 17.42
C VAL A 116 3.33 4.15 18.47
N ALA A 117 2.04 3.89 18.68
CA ALA A 117 1.59 2.86 19.61
C ALA A 117 2.02 1.45 19.17
N LEU A 118 1.98 1.18 17.86
CA LEU A 118 2.46 -0.08 17.30
C LEU A 118 3.96 -0.25 17.50
N GLU A 119 4.77 0.78 17.26
CA GLU A 119 6.21 0.76 17.48
C GLU A 119 6.54 0.41 18.95
N LYS A 120 5.87 1.07 19.88
CA LYS A 120 6.03 0.81 21.32
C LYS A 120 5.70 -0.64 21.69
N GLU A 121 4.62 -1.19 21.15
CA GLU A 121 4.21 -2.57 21.43
C GLU A 121 5.14 -3.61 20.77
N LEU A 122 5.69 -3.31 19.59
CA LEU A 122 6.58 -4.21 18.85
C LEU A 122 8.02 -4.18 19.36
N PHE A 123 8.58 -3.00 19.56
CA PHE A 123 10.01 -2.80 19.77
C PHE A 123 10.35 -2.28 21.18
N GLY A 124 9.34 -2.00 22.01
CA GLY A 124 9.54 -1.49 23.38
C GLY A 124 10.07 -0.05 23.43
N LYS A 125 10.21 0.62 22.28
CA LYS A 125 10.70 1.99 22.15
C LYS A 125 9.54 2.91 21.77
N SER A 126 9.51 4.09 22.37
CA SER A 126 8.78 5.23 21.80
C SER A 126 9.74 5.94 20.87
N PRO A 127 9.29 6.48 19.72
CA PRO A 127 10.15 7.36 18.94
C PRO A 127 10.52 8.55 19.84
N ASP A 128 11.80 8.91 19.85
CA ASP A 128 12.25 10.15 20.48
C ASP A 128 11.53 11.28 19.74
N ALA A 129 10.67 11.99 20.47
CA ALA A 129 9.82 13.05 19.91
C ALA A 129 10.63 14.21 19.29
N ASP A 130 11.95 14.23 19.48
CA ASP A 130 12.88 15.29 19.07
C ASP A 130 13.58 15.05 17.74
N LYS A 131 13.41 13.90 17.06
CA LYS A 131 13.96 13.70 15.71
C LYS A 131 12.96 14.12 14.63
N THR A 132 12.41 15.32 14.73
CA THR A 132 11.98 16.01 13.51
C THR A 132 13.24 16.46 12.79
N SER A 133 13.64 15.69 11.77
CA SER A 133 14.64 16.15 10.79
C SER A 133 14.26 17.56 10.35
N ASP A 134 15.15 18.52 10.61
CA ASP A 134 15.16 19.77 9.87
C ASP A 134 15.29 19.44 8.37
N GLN A 135 14.62 20.21 7.51
CA GLN A 135 14.59 20.11 6.03
C GLN A 135 13.67 18.99 5.49
N LYS A 136 12.74 19.22 4.55
CA LYS A 136 12.75 20.01 3.30
C LYS A 136 11.36 20.64 3.05
N GLU A 137 11.26 21.59 2.12
CA GLU A 137 10.00 22.22 1.64
C GLU A 137 8.83 21.24 1.46
N PRO A 138 7.56 21.69 1.60
CA PRO A 138 6.41 20.81 1.57
C PRO A 138 6.36 20.04 0.25
N GLU A 139 6.69 18.75 0.32
CA GLU A 139 6.34 17.80 -0.72
C GLU A 139 4.81 17.85 -0.92
N GLY A 140 4.38 17.78 -2.18
CA GLY A 140 2.97 17.82 -2.51
C GLY A 140 2.23 16.72 -1.76
N VAL A 141 1.00 17.01 -1.30
CA VAL A 141 0.15 16.04 -0.57
C VAL A 141 0.11 14.68 -1.28
N ARG A 142 0.07 14.68 -2.62
CA ARG A 142 0.12 13.47 -3.45
C ARG A 142 1.40 12.64 -3.22
N ASP A 143 2.56 13.28 -3.27
CA ASP A 143 3.85 12.60 -3.15
C ASP A 143 4.01 12.01 -1.75
N LEU A 144 3.54 12.72 -0.72
CA LEU A 144 3.50 12.23 0.65
C LEU A 144 2.59 11.01 0.81
N ILE A 145 1.43 10.97 0.14
CA ILE A 145 0.53 9.80 0.16
C ILE A 145 1.22 8.59 -0.49
N ILE A 146 1.87 8.77 -1.65
CA ILE A 146 2.59 7.70 -2.35
C ILE A 146 3.75 7.18 -1.49
N GLN A 147 4.54 8.07 -0.90
CA GLN A 147 5.63 7.67 -0.02
C GLN A 147 5.14 6.94 1.22
N LEU A 148 4.03 7.40 1.82
CA LEU A 148 3.43 6.74 2.99
C LEU A 148 2.95 5.32 2.63
N ASP A 149 2.32 5.16 1.47
CA ASP A 149 1.87 3.85 0.98
C ASP A 149 3.05 2.90 0.76
N ASN A 150 4.10 3.37 0.11
CA ASN A 150 5.32 2.60 -0.12
C ASN A 150 6.03 2.21 1.18
N ALA A 151 6.14 3.14 2.13
CA ALA A 151 6.74 2.88 3.44
C ALA A 151 5.93 1.83 4.23
N LEU A 152 4.61 1.94 4.21
CA LEU A 152 3.73 0.94 4.82
C LEU A 152 3.86 -0.41 4.13
N GLY A 153 3.89 -0.44 2.79
CA GLY A 153 4.13 -1.63 1.98
C GLY A 153 5.42 -2.35 2.36
N LYS A 154 6.54 -1.62 2.46
CA LYS A 154 7.83 -2.16 2.90
C LYS A 154 7.75 -2.76 4.30
N PHE A 155 7.22 -1.99 5.25
CA PHE A 155 7.05 -2.44 6.63
C PHE A 155 6.27 -3.76 6.71
N VAL A 156 5.10 -3.85 6.06
CA VAL A 156 4.26 -5.06 6.13
C VAL A 156 4.84 -6.25 5.37
N SER A 157 5.70 -6.00 4.39
CA SER A 157 6.40 -7.04 3.62
C SER A 157 7.69 -7.53 4.27
N SER A 158 8.11 -6.92 5.39
CA SER A 158 9.34 -7.26 6.07
C SER A 158 9.44 -8.76 6.38
N PRO A 159 10.63 -9.38 6.26
CA PRO A 159 10.87 -10.75 6.73
C PRO A 159 10.52 -10.94 8.21
N MET A 160 10.48 -9.86 9.01
CA MET A 160 9.98 -9.83 10.38
C MET A 160 8.49 -10.22 10.49
N PHE A 161 7.75 -10.28 9.37
CA PHE A 161 6.35 -10.68 9.32
C PHE A 161 6.08 -11.83 8.35
N THR A 162 7.04 -12.23 7.53
CA THR A 162 6.90 -13.33 6.56
C THR A 162 7.80 -14.54 6.84
N ASN A 163 8.97 -14.37 7.49
CA ASN A 163 9.90 -15.46 7.77
C ASN A 163 10.15 -15.63 9.27
N THR A 164 9.31 -16.48 9.86
CA THR A 164 9.22 -16.70 11.31
C THR A 164 10.49 -17.29 11.92
N LYS A 165 11.22 -18.08 11.13
CA LYS A 165 12.38 -18.85 11.57
C LYS A 165 13.65 -18.01 11.72
N ILE A 166 13.63 -16.76 11.21
CA ILE A 166 14.79 -15.88 11.20
C ILE A 166 14.57 -14.76 12.22
N VAL A 167 15.21 -14.92 13.38
CA VAL A 167 15.32 -13.87 14.40
C VAL A 167 16.58 -13.08 14.12
N ASP A 168 16.52 -12.32 13.05
CA ASP A 168 17.64 -11.49 12.66
C ASP A 168 17.44 -10.09 13.24
N LYS A 169 18.43 -9.66 14.03
CA LYS A 169 18.48 -8.32 14.62
C LYS A 169 18.40 -7.25 13.53
N ASP A 170 19.03 -7.48 12.39
CA ASP A 170 19.08 -6.54 11.27
C ASP A 170 17.71 -6.47 10.57
N VAL A 171 17.01 -7.59 10.44
CA VAL A 171 15.63 -7.65 9.94
C VAL A 171 14.67 -6.90 10.87
N SER A 172 14.79 -7.10 12.19
CA SER A 172 13.97 -6.38 13.16
C SER A 172 14.28 -4.88 13.18
N GLN A 173 15.55 -4.50 13.01
CA GLN A 173 15.96 -3.10 12.94
C GLN A 173 15.45 -2.44 11.66
N ALA A 174 15.51 -3.13 10.52
CA ALA A 174 14.96 -2.63 9.26
C ALA A 174 13.45 -2.41 9.34
N ALA A 175 12.70 -3.38 9.89
CA ALA A 175 11.26 -3.23 10.12
C ALA A 175 10.95 -2.06 11.07
N GLN A 176 11.78 -1.83 12.09
CA GLN A 176 11.64 -0.66 12.95
C GLN A 176 11.84 0.64 12.16
N THR A 177 12.90 0.73 11.36
CA THR A 177 13.19 1.90 10.53
C THR A 177 12.08 2.18 9.52
N ASP A 178 11.50 1.15 8.89
CA ASP A 178 10.36 1.31 8.00
C ASP A 178 9.13 1.88 8.73
N LEU A 179 8.85 1.41 9.96
CA LEU A 179 7.75 1.95 10.78
C LEU A 179 8.01 3.39 11.22
N GLN A 180 9.26 3.75 11.52
CA GLN A 180 9.65 5.14 11.80
C GLN A 180 9.42 6.04 10.61
N ARG A 181 9.72 5.56 9.39
CA ARG A 181 9.43 6.30 8.16
C ARG A 181 7.93 6.55 7.97
N VAL A 182 7.08 5.57 8.31
CA VAL A 182 5.61 5.74 8.33
C VAL A 182 5.19 6.83 9.32
N ILE A 183 5.80 6.85 10.52
CA ILE A 183 5.53 7.86 11.54
C ILE A 183 5.92 9.26 11.04
N GLU A 184 7.11 9.43 10.47
CA GLU A 184 7.56 10.71 9.89
C GLU A 184 6.64 11.21 8.78
N LEU A 185 6.37 10.36 7.78
CA LEU A 185 5.53 10.71 6.63
C LEU A 185 4.11 11.07 7.05
N SER A 186 3.57 10.41 8.08
CA SER A 186 2.25 10.75 8.62
C SER A 186 2.21 12.13 9.27
N ILE A 187 3.32 12.60 9.87
CA ILE A 187 3.45 13.96 10.42
C ILE A 187 3.53 14.98 9.28
N LEU A 188 4.37 14.72 8.28
CA LEU A 188 4.51 15.59 7.12
C LEU A 188 3.19 15.73 6.35
N LEU A 189 2.50 14.61 6.11
CA LEU A 189 1.20 14.59 5.45
C LEU A 189 0.13 15.35 6.26
N PHE A 190 0.11 15.18 7.58
CA PHE A 190 -0.79 15.94 8.45
C PHE A 190 -0.59 17.45 8.32
N ARG A 191 0.68 17.91 8.31
CA ARG A 191 1.05 19.32 8.19
C ARG A 191 0.70 19.87 6.80
N SER A 192 1.13 19.18 5.74
CA SER A 192 0.92 19.58 4.34
C SER A 192 -0.58 19.64 3.96
N ALA A 193 -1.37 18.64 4.37
CA ALA A 193 -2.81 18.64 4.13
C ALA A 193 -3.58 19.68 4.98
N ARG A 194 -2.99 20.21 6.05
CA ARG A 194 -3.63 21.26 6.87
C ARG A 194 -3.33 22.67 6.35
N SER A 195 -2.23 22.83 5.60
CA SER A 195 -1.82 24.10 4.99
C SER A 195 -2.39 24.33 3.60
N THR A 196 -3.11 23.35 3.04
CA THR A 196 -3.83 23.46 1.76
C THR A 196 -5.26 23.89 2.00
#